data_AF-A0A162FY81-F1
#
_entry.id   AF-A0A162FY81-F1
#
_cell.length_a   1.000
_cell.length_b   1.000
_cell.length_c   1.000
_cell.angle_alpha   90.00
_cell.angle_beta   90.00
_cell.angle_gamma   90.00
#
_symmetry.space_group_name_H-M   'P 1'
#
loop_
_entity.id
_entity.type
_entity.pdbx_description
1 polymer ?
#
loop_
_entity_poly.entity_id
_entity_poly.type
_entity_poly.pdbx_seq_one_letter_code
_entity_poly.pdbx_strand_id
1 'polypeptide(L)'
;MTSDKKTYNFLIAGVPYKLKTSHDDATVEELVTFVNTKMNQAMSVTKNGSYQNAAVLTAMNLAEELILLKRKAHRELEKLEEKAMQLSVELENSKNNKVLNN
;
A
#
# COMPACT_ATOMS: atom_id res chain seq x y z
N MET A 1 0.54 -14.01 -23.46
CA MET A 1 0.83 -14.90 -22.32
C MET A 1 -0.39 -14.91 -21.42
N THR A 2 -1.19 -15.97 -21.47
CA THR A 2 -2.35 -16.15 -20.59
C THR A 2 -1.84 -16.49 -19.20
N SER A 3 -1.83 -15.51 -18.29
CA SER A 3 -1.49 -15.77 -16.89
C SER A 3 -2.53 -16.74 -16.32
N ASP A 4 -2.12 -17.96 -15.96
CA ASP A 4 -3.00 -18.99 -15.40
C ASP A 4 -3.58 -18.49 -14.08
N LYS A 5 -4.83 -18.01 -14.14
CA LYS A 5 -5.55 -17.52 -12.96
C LYS A 5 -6.07 -18.73 -12.18
N LYS A 6 -5.58 -18.90 -10.96
CA LYS A 6 -6.09 -19.89 -10.00
C LYS A 6 -7.29 -19.33 -9.23
N THR A 7 -8.17 -20.21 -8.78
CA THR A 7 -9.29 -19.85 -7.91
C THR A 7 -8.96 -20.28 -6.48
N TYR A 8 -8.96 -19.33 -5.55
CA TYR A 8 -8.72 -19.54 -4.14
C TYR A 8 -10.02 -19.38 -3.36
N ASN A 9 -10.27 -20.29 -2.43
CA ASN A 9 -11.40 -20.21 -1.52
C ASN A 9 -10.88 -19.82 -0.13
N PHE A 10 -11.54 -18.89 0.53
CA PHE A 10 -11.13 -18.38 1.84
C PHE A 10 -12.35 -17.89 2.62
N LEU A 11 -12.14 -17.57 3.89
CA LEU A 11 -13.16 -17.07 4.80
C LEU A 11 -12.79 -15.67 5.26
N ILE A 12 -13.74 -14.73 5.22
CA ILE A 12 -13.63 -13.44 5.89
C ILE A 12 -14.75 -13.35 6.91
N ALA A 13 -14.39 -13.22 8.18
CA ALA A 13 -15.34 -13.19 9.29
C ALA A 13 -16.34 -14.38 9.27
N GLY A 14 -15.85 -15.57 8.89
CA GLY A 14 -16.65 -16.80 8.78
C GLY A 14 -17.49 -16.92 7.51
N VAL A 15 -17.51 -15.91 6.63
CA VAL A 15 -18.24 -15.94 5.36
C VAL A 15 -17.32 -16.45 4.23
N PRO A 16 -17.73 -17.47 3.44
CA PRO A 16 -16.91 -18.02 2.37
C PRO A 16 -16.89 -17.15 1.12
N TYR A 17 -15.70 -16.95 0.56
CA TYR A 17 -15.46 -16.20 -0.66
C TYR A 17 -14.56 -16.97 -1.62
N LYS A 18 -14.59 -16.55 -2.89
CA LYS A 18 -13.74 -17.06 -3.96
C LYS A 18 -13.02 -15.91 -4.67
N LEU A 19 -11.70 -16.01 -4.79
CA LEU A 19 -10.87 -15.04 -5.51
C LEU A 19 -10.20 -15.72 -6.69
N LYS A 20 -10.39 -15.16 -7.89
CA LYS A 20 -9.64 -15.55 -9.08
C LYS A 20 -8.45 -14.61 -9.24
N THR A 21 -7.24 -15.15 -9.17
CA THR A 21 -6.02 -14.34 -9.19
C THR A 21 -4.85 -15.09 -9.83
N SER A 22 -3.91 -14.35 -10.37
CA SER A 22 -2.62 -14.83 -10.88
C SER A 22 -1.53 -14.83 -9.81
N HIS A 23 -1.83 -14.34 -8.60
CA HIS A 23 -0.90 -14.37 -7.46
C HIS A 23 -0.74 -15.79 -6.90
N ASP A 24 0.41 -16.03 -6.29
CA ASP A 24 0.71 -17.27 -5.58
C ASP A 24 -0.10 -17.40 -4.28
N ASP A 25 -0.18 -18.63 -3.78
CA ASP A 25 -0.94 -19.01 -2.60
C ASP A 25 -0.53 -18.21 -1.35
N ALA A 26 0.75 -17.91 -1.16
CA ALA A 26 1.24 -17.19 0.02
C ALA A 26 0.80 -15.72 0.01
N THR A 27 0.88 -15.06 -1.15
CA THR A 27 0.37 -13.69 -1.33
C THR A 27 -1.15 -13.62 -1.05
N VAL A 28 -1.90 -14.61 -1.52
CA VAL A 28 -3.36 -14.66 -1.27
C VAL A 28 -3.65 -14.87 0.22
N GLU A 29 -2.95 -15.77 0.89
CA GLU A 29 -3.10 -16.02 2.32
C GLU A 29 -2.79 -14.77 3.16
N GLU A 30 -1.75 -14.03 2.80
CA GLU A 30 -1.40 -12.77 3.44
C GLU A 30 -2.54 -11.75 3.31
N LEU A 31 -3.09 -11.58 2.10
CA LEU A 31 -4.23 -10.68 1.86
C LEU A 31 -5.45 -11.06 2.70
N VAL A 32 -5.79 -12.35 2.75
CA VAL A 32 -6.92 -12.87 3.53
C VAL A 32 -6.71 -12.60 5.02
N THR A 33 -5.53 -12.94 5.54
CA THR A 33 -5.16 -12.74 6.95
C THR A 33 -5.23 -11.27 7.33
N PHE A 34 -4.70 -10.39 6.47
CA PHE A 34 -4.71 -8.96 6.69
C PHE A 34 -6.13 -8.38 6.76
N VAL A 35 -6.97 -8.68 5.76
CA VAL A 35 -8.36 -8.21 5.72
C VAL A 35 -9.16 -8.76 6.90
N ASN A 36 -8.98 -10.03 7.24
CA ASN A 36 -9.69 -10.66 8.36
C ASN A 36 -9.31 -10.03 9.71
N THR A 37 -8.04 -9.66 9.89
CA THR A 37 -7.57 -8.93 11.08
C THR A 37 -8.25 -7.57 11.21
N LYS A 38 -8.31 -6.79 10.12
CA LYS A 38 -8.98 -5.48 10.09
C LYS A 38 -10.49 -5.62 10.33
N MET A 39 -11.09 -6.65 9.77
CA MET A 39 -12.50 -6.98 9.97
C MET A 39 -12.82 -7.28 11.43
N ASN A 40 -12.00 -8.09 12.11
CA ASN A 40 -12.17 -8.39 13.53
C ASN A 40 -12.02 -7.13 14.42
N GLN A 41 -11.09 -6.23 14.07
CA GLN A 41 -10.95 -4.95 14.75
C GLN A 41 -12.19 -4.08 14.58
N ALA A 42 -12.72 -3.98 13.35
CA ALA A 42 -13.93 -3.21 13.07
C ALA A 42 -15.16 -3.82 13.79
N MET A 43 -15.29 -5.14 13.81
CA MET A 43 -16.37 -5.83 14.51
C MET A 43 -16.43 -5.46 16.00
N SER A 44 -15.26 -5.34 16.66
CA SER A 44 -15.16 -5.00 18.09
C SER A 44 -15.72 -3.61 18.46
N VAL A 45 -15.79 -2.68 17.50
CA VAL A 45 -16.24 -1.30 17.73
C VAL A 45 -17.64 -1.01 17.16
N THR A 46 -18.21 -1.93 16.37
CA THR A 46 -19.57 -1.79 15.84
C THR A 46 -20.62 -2.25 16.84
N LYS A 47 -21.73 -1.49 16.98
CA LYS A 47 -22.88 -1.93 17.78
C LYS A 47 -23.46 -3.23 17.19
N ASN A 48 -23.62 -4.22 18.06
CA ASN A 48 -24.26 -5.53 17.80
C ASN A 48 -23.53 -6.47 16.82
N GLY A 49 -22.25 -6.22 16.48
CA GLY A 49 -21.49 -7.13 15.60
C GLY A 49 -22.09 -7.27 14.21
N SER A 50 -22.64 -6.19 13.63
CA SER A 50 -23.09 -6.21 12.24
C SER A 50 -21.89 -6.34 11.30
N TYR A 51 -21.80 -7.48 10.61
CA TYR A 51 -20.78 -7.71 9.59
C TYR A 51 -20.83 -6.67 8.47
N GLN A 52 -22.01 -6.16 8.08
CA GLN A 52 -22.06 -5.11 7.06
C GLN A 52 -21.39 -3.81 7.54
N ASN A 53 -21.70 -3.37 8.76
CA ASN A 53 -21.10 -2.15 9.30
C ASN A 53 -19.60 -2.31 9.52
N ALA A 54 -19.15 -3.47 9.99
CA ALA A 54 -17.74 -3.75 10.15
C ALA A 54 -17.00 -3.83 8.80
N ALA A 55 -17.63 -4.35 7.75
CA ALA A 55 -17.05 -4.37 6.41
C ALA A 55 -16.89 -2.94 5.85
N VAL A 56 -17.89 -2.08 6.03
CA VAL A 56 -17.79 -0.66 5.64
C VAL A 56 -16.67 0.05 6.41
N LEU A 57 -16.59 -0.13 7.72
CA LEU A 57 -15.54 0.47 8.54
C LEU A 57 -14.14 -0.08 8.17
N THR A 58 -14.04 -1.38 7.89
CA THR A 58 -12.81 -2.00 7.40
C THR A 58 -12.38 -1.38 6.08
N ALA A 59 -13.30 -1.21 5.13
CA ALA A 59 -13.02 -0.56 3.85
C ALA A 59 -12.56 0.90 4.03
N MET A 60 -13.19 1.65 4.93
CA MET A 60 -12.81 3.03 5.25
C MET A 60 -11.38 3.10 5.81
N ASN A 61 -11.04 2.25 6.77
CA ASN A 61 -9.71 2.22 7.39
C ASN A 61 -8.64 1.84 6.36
N LEU A 62 -8.90 0.84 5.51
CA LEU A 62 -7.99 0.44 4.44
C LEU A 62 -7.79 1.54 3.38
N ALA A 63 -8.86 2.25 3.02
CA ALA A 63 -8.79 3.37 2.10
C ALA A 63 -7.98 4.53 2.68
N GLU A 64 -8.18 4.85 3.96
CA GLU A 64 -7.39 5.85 4.67
C GLU A 64 -5.91 5.47 4.69
N GLU A 65 -5.57 4.25 5.12
CA GLU A 65 -4.19 3.74 5.15
C GLU A 65 -3.52 3.87 3.78
N LEU A 66 -4.20 3.47 2.71
CA LEU A 66 -3.68 3.57 1.35
C LEU A 66 -3.44 5.03 0.93
N ILE A 67 -4.40 5.93 1.20
CA ILE A 67 -4.28 7.34 0.83
C ILE A 67 -3.14 8.00 1.60
N LEU A 68 -3.01 7.73 2.90
CA LEU A 68 -1.94 8.27 3.74
C LEU A 68 -0.57 7.71 3.32
N LEU A 69 -0.48 6.41 3.01
CA LEU A 69 0.74 5.79 2.50
C LEU A 69 1.19 6.44 1.19
N LYS A 70 0.28 6.63 0.23
CA LYS A 70 0.56 7.31 -1.05
C LYS A 70 1.04 8.74 -0.84
N ARG A 71 0.37 9.50 0.04
CA ARG A 71 0.77 10.89 0.38
C ARG A 71 2.17 10.93 1.00
N LYS A 72 2.49 10.01 1.91
CA LYS A 72 3.81 9.93 2.52
C LYS A 72 4.88 9.58 1.48
N ALA A 73 4.65 8.56 0.65
CA ALA A 73 5.57 8.17 -0.40
C ALA A 73 5.86 9.32 -1.38
N HIS A 74 4.84 10.05 -1.79
CA HIS A 74 5.00 11.21 -2.67
C HIS A 74 5.88 12.30 -2.05
N ARG A 75 5.63 12.66 -0.78
CA ARG A 75 6.46 13.65 -0.07
C ARG A 75 7.92 13.23 0.08
N GLU A 76 8.16 11.94 0.32
CA GLU A 76 9.54 11.44 0.42
C GLU A 76 10.24 11.42 -0.94
N LEU A 77 9.52 11.17 -2.04
CA LEU A 77 10.06 11.31 -3.40
C LEU A 77 10.38 12.77 -3.73
N GLU A 78 9.49 13.72 -3.44
CA GLU A 78 9.73 15.16 -3.63
C GLU A 78 11.01 15.62 -2.90
N LYS A 79 11.18 15.20 -1.64
CA LYS A 79 12.41 15.49 -0.88
C LYS A 79 13.66 14.89 -1.51
N LEU A 80 13.55 13.69 -2.07
CA LEU A 80 14.67 13.04 -2.74
C LEU A 80 15.04 13.76 -4.04
N GLU A 81 14.03 14.15 -4.83
CA GLU A 81 14.19 14.91 -6.07
C GLU A 81 14.83 16.28 -5.78
N GLU A 82 14.36 16.99 -4.76
CA GLU A 82 14.93 18.28 -4.34
C GLU A 82 16.42 18.14 -3.96
N LYS A 83 16.77 17.13 -3.15
CA LYS A 83 18.16 16.85 -2.77
C LYS A 83 19.02 16.46 -3.98
N ALA A 84 18.49 15.66 -4.89
CA ALA A 84 19.20 15.27 -6.11
C ALA A 84 19.44 16.48 -7.02
N MET A 85 18.48 17.39 -7.12
CA MET A 85 18.61 18.64 -7.87
C MET A 85 19.66 19.55 -7.22
N GLN A 86 19.62 19.75 -5.91
CA GLN A 86 20.62 20.54 -5.17
C GLN A 86 22.04 19.99 -5.38
N LEU A 87 22.23 18.68 -5.22
CA LEU A 87 23.52 18.02 -5.47
C LEU A 87 24.00 18.19 -6.92
N SER A 88 23.08 18.12 -7.89
CA SER A 88 23.42 18.31 -9.31
C SER A 88 23.92 19.73 -9.57
N VAL A 89 23.24 20.74 -9.01
CA VAL A 89 23.64 22.15 -9.08
C VAL A 89 24.99 22.39 -8.41
N GLU A 90 25.23 21.82 -7.23
CA GLU A 90 26.52 21.91 -6.53
C GLU A 90 27.66 21.30 -7.36
N LEU A 91 27.42 20.14 -7.98
CA LEU A 91 28.39 19.49 -8.85
C LEU A 91 28.73 20.32 -10.08
N GLU A 92 27.73 20.91 -10.75
CA GLU A 92 27.96 21.81 -11.89
C GLU A 92 28.77 23.05 -11.49
N ASN A 93 28.41 23.69 -10.38
CA ASN A 93 29.13 24.86 -9.87
C ASN A 93 30.58 24.51 -9.47
N SER A 94 30.82 23.33 -8.91
CA SER A 94 32.18 22.87 -8.56
C SER A 94 33.07 22.65 -9.78
N LYS A 95 32.49 22.20 -10.90
CA LYS A 95 33.22 22.04 -12.17
C LYS A 95 33.59 23.39 -12.77
N ASN A 96 32.66 24.36 -12.77
CA ASN A 96 32.91 25.69 -13.32
C ASN A 96 33.99 26.46 -12.54
N ASN A 97 34.04 26.34 -11.21
CA ASN A 97 35.09 26.97 -10.40
C ASN A 97 36.50 26.39 -10.64
N LYS A 98 36.63 25.13 -11.09
CA LYS A 98 37.94 24.55 -11.44
C LYS A 98 38.50 25.06 -12.77
N VAL A 99 37.64 25.48 -13.70
CA VAL A 99 38.07 25.97 -15.03
C VAL A 99 38.55 27.43 -14.96
N LEU A 100 38.07 28.22 -14.00
CA LEU A 100 38.45 29.63 -13.84
C LEU A 100 39.76 29.85 -13.07
N ASN A 101 40.28 28.82 -12.39
CA ASN A 101 41.48 28.90 -11.55
C ASN A 101 42.74 28.26 -12.18
N ASN A 102 42.70 27.94 -13.49
CA ASN A 102 43.83 27.38 -14.24
C ASN A 102 44.24 28.27 -15.41
#